data_AF-A0A958J776-F1
#
_entry.id   AF-A0A958J776-F1
#
_cell.length_a   1.000
_cell.length_b   1.000
_cell.length_c   1.000
_cell.angle_alpha   90.00
_cell.angle_beta   90.00
_cell.angle_gamma   90.00
#
_symmetry.space_group_name_H-M   'P 1'
#
loop_
_entity.id
_entity.type
_entity.pdbx_description
1 polymer ?
#
loop_
_entity_poly.entity_id
_entity_poly.type
_entity_poly.pdbx_seq_one_letter_code
_entity_poly.pdbx_strand_id
1 'polypeptide(L)'
;EWYRKIVDSGFEASQVYYNMGNCYYKQDRTGLAVLYYEKARKLNPNDREINENLQLANLKVKDRIELPPQFFLFAWWDQMMTFLNISQLARLTLVFYVTAIALLIALFFLRPGGMRRATL
;
A
#
# COMPACT_ATOMS: atom_id res chain seq x y z
N GLU A 1 -30.85 -6.93 11.72
CA GLU A 1 -30.69 -8.37 11.99
C GLU A 1 -30.73 -9.22 10.71
N TRP A 2 -31.70 -9.03 9.82
CA TRP A 2 -31.76 -9.73 8.53
C TRP A 2 -30.50 -9.63 7.67
N TYR A 3 -29.94 -8.42 7.48
CA TYR A 3 -28.71 -8.28 6.72
C TYR A 3 -27.48 -8.94 7.37
N ARG A 4 -27.44 -9.07 8.70
CA ARG A 4 -26.36 -9.81 9.37
C ARG A 4 -26.44 -11.29 9.01
N LYS A 5 -27.64 -11.89 9.03
CA LYS A 5 -27.84 -13.28 8.60
C LYS A 5 -27.37 -13.54 7.16
N ILE A 6 -27.55 -12.57 6.26
CA ILE A 6 -27.07 -12.68 4.87
C ILE A 6 -25.53 -12.70 4.82
N VAL A 7 -24.89 -11.76 5.53
CA VAL A 7 -23.41 -11.73 5.63
C VAL A 7 -22.87 -12.98 6.32
N ASP A 8 -23.52 -13.44 7.39
CA ASP A 8 -23.16 -14.64 8.15
C ASP A 8 -23.33 -15.93 7.33
N SER A 9 -24.19 -15.90 6.29
CA SER A 9 -24.31 -17.00 5.31
C SER A 9 -23.20 -17.01 4.24
N GLY A 10 -22.22 -16.11 4.35
CA GLY A 10 -21.09 -15.97 3.43
C GLY A 10 -21.40 -15.16 2.17
N PHE A 11 -22.60 -14.59 2.07
CA PHE A 11 -22.99 -13.77 0.93
C PHE A 11 -22.53 -12.32 1.14
N GLU A 12 -21.43 -11.96 0.49
CA GLU A 12 -20.92 -10.59 0.45
C GLU A 12 -21.26 -9.92 -0.89
N ALA A 13 -22.10 -8.89 -0.84
CA ALA A 13 -22.42 -8.07 -2.00
C ALA A 13 -22.41 -6.59 -1.61
N SER A 14 -21.92 -5.74 -2.51
CA SER A 14 -21.86 -4.29 -2.29
C SER A 14 -23.22 -3.72 -1.85
N GLN A 15 -24.31 -4.15 -2.51
CA GLN A 15 -25.68 -3.72 -2.20
C GLN A 15 -26.12 -4.05 -0.77
N VAL A 16 -25.69 -5.20 -0.23
CA VAL A 16 -26.04 -5.63 1.13
C VAL A 16 -25.40 -4.69 2.14
N TYR A 17 -24.11 -4.41 1.98
CA TYR A 17 -23.39 -3.49 2.85
C TYR A 17 -23.88 -2.05 2.70
N TYR A 18 -24.20 -1.61 1.49
CA TYR A 18 -24.82 -0.30 1.24
C TYR A 18 -26.16 -0.15 1.98
N ASN A 19 -27.03 -1.15 1.89
CA ASN A 19 -28.31 -1.14 2.59
C ASN A 19 -28.16 -1.18 4.11
N MET A 20 -27.17 -1.92 4.64
CA MET A 20 -26.82 -1.87 6.06
C MET A 20 -26.37 -0.47 6.48
N GLY A 21 -25.52 0.17 5.67
CA GLY A 21 -25.09 1.55 5.87
C GLY A 21 -26.29 2.50 5.97
N ASN A 22 -27.22 2.40 5.02
CA ASN A 22 -28.47 3.17 5.01
C ASN A 22 -29.33 2.94 6.27
N CYS A 23 -29.45 1.70 6.74
CA CYS A 23 -30.17 1.39 7.98
C CYS A 23 -29.52 2.06 9.19
N TYR A 24 -28.20 1.96 9.35
CA TYR A 24 -27.51 2.58 10.48
C TYR A 24 -27.48 4.10 10.40
N TYR A 25 -27.41 4.66 9.19
CA TYR A 25 -27.48 6.10 8.95
C TYR A 25 -28.82 6.68 9.43
N LYS A 26 -29.93 5.99 9.13
CA LYS A 26 -31.28 6.36 9.59
C LYS A 26 -31.49 6.16 11.09
N GLN A 27 -30.71 5.32 11.75
CA GLN A 27 -30.75 5.11 13.20
C GLN A 27 -29.83 6.08 13.97
N ASP A 28 -29.29 7.12 13.32
CA ASP A 28 -28.29 8.03 13.88
C ASP A 28 -27.01 7.34 14.39
N ARG A 29 -26.77 6.09 13.98
CA ARG A 29 -25.56 5.34 14.28
C ARG A 29 -24.50 5.61 13.21
N THR A 30 -24.09 6.86 13.09
CA THR A 30 -23.25 7.36 12.00
C THR A 30 -21.94 6.58 11.83
N GLY A 31 -21.25 6.21 12.92
CA GLY A 31 -20.01 5.41 12.83
C GLY A 31 -20.22 4.03 12.19
N LEU A 32 -21.34 3.36 12.49
CA LEU A 32 -21.68 2.09 11.86
C LEU A 32 -22.08 2.30 10.39
N ALA A 33 -22.77 3.41 10.08
CA ALA A 33 -23.09 3.74 8.69
C ALA A 33 -21.82 3.88 7.84
N VAL A 34 -20.83 4.64 8.33
CA VAL A 34 -19.52 4.81 7.69
C VAL A 34 -18.84 3.45 7.49
N LEU A 35 -18.78 2.60 8.53
CA LEU A 35 -18.18 1.27 8.43
C LEU A 35 -18.80 0.43 7.30
N TYR A 36 -20.12 0.40 7.19
CA TYR A 36 -20.79 -0.43 6.19
C TYR A 36 -20.73 0.18 4.78
N TYR A 37 -20.73 1.51 4.64
CA TYR A 37 -20.45 2.14 3.35
C TYR A 37 -19.01 1.89 2.89
N GLU A 38 -18.03 1.89 3.79
CA GLU A 38 -16.64 1.51 3.48
C GLU A 38 -16.53 0.06 2.99
N LYS A 39 -17.25 -0.87 3.64
CA LYS A 39 -17.34 -2.26 3.18
C LYS A 39 -17.97 -2.38 1.78
N ALA A 40 -19.02 -1.61 1.52
CA ALA A 40 -19.65 -1.56 0.20
C ALA A 40 -18.69 -1.02 -0.86
N ARG A 41 -18.00 0.10 -0.56
CA ARG A 41 -17.00 0.73 -1.44
C ARG A 41 -15.83 -0.21 -1.76
N LYS A 42 -15.39 -1.03 -0.81
CA LYS A 42 -14.34 -2.04 -1.05
C LYS A 42 -14.74 -3.04 -2.13
N LEU A 43 -16.03 -3.37 -2.24
CA LEU A 43 -16.56 -4.29 -3.26
C LEU A 43 -16.91 -3.58 -4.57
N ASN A 44 -17.38 -2.34 -4.51
CA ASN A 44 -17.68 -1.53 -5.70
C ASN A 44 -17.16 -0.08 -5.53
N PRO A 45 -15.87 0.18 -5.83
CA PRO A 45 -15.25 1.47 -5.54
C PRO A 45 -15.76 2.63 -6.42
N ASN A 46 -16.27 2.32 -7.62
CA ASN A 46 -16.74 3.31 -8.58
C ASN A 46 -18.24 3.62 -8.45
N ASP A 47 -18.91 3.03 -7.45
CA ASP A 47 -20.33 3.27 -7.20
C ASP A 47 -20.54 4.68 -6.65
N ARG A 48 -21.25 5.49 -7.43
CA ARG A 48 -21.49 6.89 -7.09
C ARG A 48 -22.35 7.03 -5.84
N GLU A 49 -23.40 6.21 -5.68
CA GLU A 49 -24.32 6.31 -4.55
C GLU A 49 -23.65 5.94 -3.24
N ILE A 50 -22.78 4.92 -3.25
CA ILE A 50 -22.00 4.52 -2.08
C ILE A 50 -21.07 5.66 -1.66
N ASN A 51 -20.35 6.25 -2.60
CA ASN A 51 -19.39 7.32 -2.32
C ASN A 51 -20.07 8.60 -1.81
N GLU A 52 -21.20 9.00 -2.41
CA GLU A 52 -21.97 10.16 -1.97
C GLU A 52 -22.55 9.95 -0.55
N ASN A 53 -23.14 8.79 -0.27
CA ASN A 53 -23.68 8.48 1.06
C ASN A 53 -22.60 8.31 2.13
N LEU A 54 -21.45 7.75 1.78
CA LEU A 54 -20.27 7.70 2.66
C LEU A 54 -19.80 9.11 3.00
N GLN A 55 -19.75 10.02 2.03
CA GLN A 55 -19.38 11.40 2.25
C GLN A 55 -20.38 12.10 3.19
N LEU A 56 -21.69 11.95 2.95
CA LEU A 56 -22.75 12.48 3.82
C LEU A 56 -22.65 11.94 5.25
N ALA A 57 -22.42 10.63 5.40
CA ALA A 57 -22.20 10.01 6.71
C ALA A 57 -20.99 10.60 7.42
N ASN A 58 -19.86 10.76 6.74
CA ASN A 58 -18.66 11.35 7.30
C ASN A 58 -18.84 12.82 7.73
N LEU A 59 -19.65 13.60 7.01
CA LEU A 59 -19.96 14.99 7.41
C LEU A 59 -20.77 15.06 8.72
N LYS A 60 -21.57 14.02 9.01
CA LYS A 60 -22.39 13.93 10.22
C LYS A 60 -21.61 13.42 11.44
N VAL A 61 -20.38 12.92 11.26
CA VAL A 61 -19.52 12.50 12.36
C VAL A 61 -19.05 13.76 13.11
N LYS A 62 -19.59 13.95 14.32
CA LYS A 62 -19.36 15.13 15.18
C LYS A 62 -17.91 15.22 15.67
N ASP A 63 -17.33 14.08 16.02
CA ASP A 63 -15.90 13.91 16.30
C ASP A 63 -15.23 13.36 15.04
N ARG A 64 -14.85 14.26 14.13
CA ARG A 64 -13.95 13.86 13.04
C ARG A 64 -12.69 13.34 13.71
N ILE A 65 -12.45 12.03 13.56
CA ILE A 65 -11.10 11.51 13.70
C ILE A 65 -10.37 12.08 12.49
N GLU A 66 -9.83 13.29 12.64
CA GLU A 66 -8.79 13.76 11.74
C GLU A 66 -7.68 12.72 11.87
N LEU A 67 -7.55 11.85 10.85
CA LEU A 67 -6.36 11.04 10.75
C LEU A 67 -5.21 12.04 10.84
N PRO A 68 -4.32 11.92 11.84
CA PRO A 68 -3.23 12.85 11.96
C PRO A 68 -2.54 12.90 10.59
N PRO A 69 -2.19 14.11 10.09
CA PRO A 69 -1.43 14.19 8.85
C PRO A 69 -0.30 13.20 8.98
N GLN A 70 -0.19 12.29 8.00
CA GLN A 70 0.84 11.27 8.01
C GLN A 70 2.16 12.01 8.25
N PHE A 71 2.83 11.70 9.36
CA PHE A 71 4.09 12.35 9.71
C PHE A 71 4.96 12.36 8.45
N PHE A 72 5.51 13.51 8.07
CA PHE A 72 6.09 13.70 6.74
C PHE A 72 7.15 12.64 6.38
N LEU A 73 7.79 12.03 7.38
CA LEU A 73 8.69 10.90 7.21
C LEU A 73 8.00 9.62 6.71
N PHE A 74 6.74 9.33 7.08
CA PHE A 74 5.99 8.19 6.54
C PHE A 74 5.58 8.40 5.08
N ALA A 75 5.15 9.60 4.70
CA ALA A 75 4.88 9.92 3.30
C ALA A 75 6.16 9.83 2.44
N TRP A 76 7.29 10.33 2.95
CA TRP A 76 8.59 10.17 2.31
C TRP A 76 9.03 8.70 2.24
N TRP A 77 8.78 7.92 3.29
CA TRP A 77 9.09 6.49 3.35
C TRP A 77 8.30 5.67 2.33
N ASP A 78 6.99 5.90 2.22
CA ASP A 78 6.15 5.25 1.22
C ASP A 78 6.57 5.62 -0.20
N GLN A 79 6.96 6.88 -0.41
CA GLN A 79 7.46 7.35 -1.69
C GLN A 79 8.84 6.77 -2.03
N MET A 80 9.72 6.61 -1.04
CA MET A 80 11.00 5.90 -1.18
C MET A 80 10.79 4.42 -1.52
N MET A 81 9.85 3.74 -0.84
CA MET A 81 9.55 2.33 -1.10
C MET A 81 8.87 2.10 -2.46
N THR A 82 8.08 3.06 -2.94
CA THR A 82 7.50 3.00 -4.30
C THR A 82 8.53 3.32 -5.38
N PHE A 83 9.52 4.18 -5.12
CA PHE A 83 10.63 4.43 -6.03
C PHE A 83 11.66 3.30 -6.07
N LEU A 84 11.92 2.61 -4.95
CA LEU A 84 12.86 1.51 -4.86
C LEU A 84 12.14 0.16 -5.01
N ASN A 85 11.79 -0.17 -6.25
CA ASN A 85 11.31 -1.51 -6.56
C ASN A 85 12.42 -2.54 -6.23
N ILE A 86 12.13 -3.60 -5.49
CA ILE A 86 13.08 -4.65 -5.09
C ILE A 86 13.85 -5.19 -6.31
N SER A 87 13.18 -5.31 -7.46
CA SER A 87 13.80 -5.73 -8.72
C SER A 87 14.81 -4.73 -9.26
N GLN A 88 14.62 -3.43 -9.04
CA GLN A 88 15.58 -2.38 -9.43
C GLN A 88 16.80 -2.39 -8.52
N LEU A 89 16.60 -2.54 -7.20
CA LEU A 89 17.69 -2.63 -6.23
C LEU A 89 18.58 -3.86 -6.50
N ALA A 90 17.98 -5.02 -6.78
CA ALA A 90 18.71 -6.24 -7.11
C ALA A 90 19.55 -6.10 -8.40
N ARG A 91 19.03 -5.41 -9.42
CA ARG A 91 19.80 -5.14 -10.65
C ARG A 91 20.98 -4.21 -10.38
N LEU A 92 20.75 -3.16 -9.60
CA LEU A 92 21.78 -2.18 -9.27
C LEU A 92 22.94 -2.84 -8.51
N THR A 93 22.65 -3.65 -7.49
CA THR A 93 23.66 -4.36 -6.71
C THR A 93 24.45 -5.35 -7.55
N LEU A 94 23.77 -6.09 -8.45
CA LEU A 94 24.43 -7.01 -9.37
C LEU A 94 25.42 -6.29 -10.30
N VAL A 95 25.01 -5.16 -10.89
CA VAL A 95 25.88 -4.37 -11.77
C VAL A 95 27.10 -3.87 -11.01
N PHE A 96 26.92 -3.28 -9.83
CA PHE A 96 28.04 -2.81 -9.01
C PHE A 96 29.01 -3.94 -8.65
N TYR A 97 28.48 -5.11 -8.29
CA TYR A 97 29.28 -6.28 -7.95
C TYR A 97 30.14 -6.76 -9.14
N VAL A 98 29.53 -6.89 -10.32
CA VAL A 98 30.24 -7.30 -11.55
C VAL A 98 31.29 -6.26 -11.95
N THR A 99 30.97 -4.96 -11.88
CA THR A 99 31.94 -3.90 -12.20
C THR A 99 33.09 -3.86 -11.21
N ALA A 100 32.84 -4.09 -9.91
CA ALA A 100 33.90 -4.14 -8.91
C ALA A 100 34.86 -5.30 -9.17
N ILE A 101 34.36 -6.49 -9.51
CA ILE A 101 35.19 -7.63 -9.88
C ILE A 101 36.01 -7.33 -11.13
N ALA A 102 35.39 -6.77 -12.18
CA ALA A 102 36.09 -6.42 -13.41
C ALA A 102 37.23 -5.42 -13.18
N LEU A 103 37.00 -4.40 -12.33
CA LEU A 103 38.03 -3.44 -11.93
C LEU A 103 39.16 -4.09 -11.14
N LEU A 104 38.86 -4.99 -10.20
CA LEU A 104 39.90 -5.72 -9.46
C LEU A 104 40.78 -6.58 -10.37
N ILE A 105 40.17 -7.26 -11.35
CA ILE A 105 40.88 -8.05 -12.36
C ILE A 105 41.75 -7.12 -13.23
N ALA A 106 41.20 -6.02 -13.73
CA ALA A 106 41.94 -5.06 -14.54
C ALA A 106 43.13 -4.48 -13.77
N LEU A 107 42.94 -4.09 -12.50
CA LEU A 107 44.00 -3.60 -11.63
C LEU A 107 45.08 -4.65 -11.36
N PHE A 108 44.73 -5.94 -11.29
CA PHE A 108 45.70 -7.03 -11.16
C PHE A 108 46.60 -7.14 -12.41
N PHE A 109 46.01 -7.10 -13.60
CA PHE A 109 46.77 -7.19 -14.86
C PHE A 109 47.55 -5.91 -15.20
N LEU A 110 47.05 -4.74 -14.79
CA LEU A 110 47.72 -3.45 -15.00
C LEU A 110 48.87 -3.19 -14.01
N ARG A 111 49.08 -4.06 -13.00
CA ARG A 111 50.17 -3.94 -12.04
C ARG A 111 51.46 -4.52 -12.63
N PRO A 112 52.45 -3.72 -13.07
CA PRO A 112 53.68 -4.24 -13.65
C PRO A 112 54.59 -4.70 -12.52
N GLY A 113 54.68 -6.03 -12.28
CA GLY A 113 55.63 -6.57 -11.30
C GLY A 113 55.43 -7.98 -10.75
N GLY A 114 54.41 -8.73 -11.16
CA GLY A 114 54.13 -10.07 -10.59
C GLY A 114 55.01 -11.22 -11.07
N MET A 115 55.91 -11.01 -12.05
CA MET A 115 56.73 -12.07 -12.63
C MET A 115 58.18 -11.62 -12.81
N ARG A 116 58.87 -11.36 -11.70
CA ARG A 116 60.34 -11.34 -11.68
C ARG A 116 60.86 -12.70 -11.24
N ARG A 117 61.18 -13.52 -12.26
CA ARG A 117 62.21 -14.57 -12.35
C ARG A 117 62.47 -15.40 -11.09
N ALA A 118 61.97 -16.64 -11.09
CA ALA A 118 62.62 -17.75 -10.41
C ALA A 118 63.46 -18.52 -11.45
N THR A 119 64.68 -18.04 -11.69
CA THR A 119 65.75 -18.79 -12.34
C THR A 119 67.05 -18.42 -11.64
N LEU A 120 67.49 -19.29 -10.73
CA LEU A 120 68.86 -19.72 -10.50
C LEU A 120 68.80 -21.01 -9.67
#